data_AF-A0A1X1N9F5-F1
#
_entry.id   AF-A0A1X1N9F5-F1
#
_cell.length_a   1.000
_cell.length_b   1.000
_cell.length_c   1.000
_cell.angle_alpha   90.00
_cell.angle_beta   90.00
_cell.angle_gamma   90.00
#
_symmetry.space_group_name_H-M   'P 1'
#
loop_
_entity.id
_entity.type
_entity.pdbx_description
1 polymer ?
#
loop_
_entity_poly.entity_id
_entity_poly.type
_entity_poly.pdbx_seq_one_letter_code
_entity_poly.pdbx_strand_id
1 'polypeptide(L)'
;MLTASPSPRRPRRACATRDGIKGTEPVRHASGKGGLQREHVDALLALDDHEGLRSLGNEHADRVWGSTRDADRHSCARSAALLLRTGEEEGARRAEQAAALHPRYHSKRNPDGLELQDCPVCGYDAFNSDHGDEHGMGVGVGERLVCHYERTPAAVAEEAERLIYEMRWADY
;
A
#
# COMPACT_ATOMS: atom_id res chain seq x y z
N MET A 1 -41.22 32.92 41.43
CA MET A 1 -40.51 33.07 40.15
C MET A 1 -39.42 32.00 40.10
N LEU A 2 -39.66 30.89 39.38
CA LEU A 2 -38.70 29.81 39.21
C LEU A 2 -37.80 30.16 38.02
N THR A 3 -36.54 30.49 38.29
CA THR A 3 -35.53 30.69 37.24
C THR A 3 -35.10 29.32 36.71
N ALA A 4 -35.38 29.07 35.42
CA ALA A 4 -34.89 27.89 34.72
C ALA A 4 -33.36 27.96 34.62
N SER A 5 -32.66 26.98 35.17
CA SER A 5 -31.22 26.80 34.99
C SER A 5 -30.92 26.50 33.50
N PRO A 6 -29.88 27.12 32.90
CA PRO A 6 -29.53 26.86 31.52
C PRO A 6 -29.00 25.43 31.36
N SER A 7 -29.62 24.68 30.45
CA SER A 7 -29.19 23.33 30.06
C SER A 7 -27.70 23.32 29.69
N PRO A 8 -26.93 22.30 30.10
CA PRO A 8 -25.51 22.21 29.76
C PRO A 8 -25.34 22.17 28.24
N ARG A 9 -24.53 23.10 27.69
CA ARG A 9 -24.20 23.13 26.27
C ARG A 9 -23.44 21.85 25.94
N ARG A 10 -23.98 21.03 25.02
CA ARG A 10 -23.27 19.85 24.51
C ARG A 10 -21.94 20.29 23.88
N PRO A 11 -20.86 19.50 24.06
CA PRO A 11 -19.58 19.81 23.44
C PRO A 11 -19.73 19.86 21.91
N ARG A 12 -19.21 20.90 21.26
CA ARG A 12 -19.39 21.18 19.83
C ARG A 12 -19.01 19.99 18.93
N ARG A 13 -18.01 19.19 19.33
CA ARG A 13 -17.60 17.96 18.64
C ARG A 13 -18.72 16.91 18.59
N ALA A 14 -19.46 16.71 19.68
CA ALA A 14 -20.56 15.74 19.71
C ALA A 14 -21.75 16.16 18.83
N CYS A 15 -21.95 17.47 18.60
CA CYS A 15 -22.95 17.96 17.63
C CYS A 15 -22.47 17.73 16.19
N ALA A 16 -21.23 18.10 15.86
CA ALA A 16 -20.65 17.89 14.53
C ALA A 16 -20.63 16.41 14.11
N THR A 17 -20.32 15.49 15.03
CA THR A 17 -20.38 14.04 14.75
C THR A 17 -21.82 13.59 14.47
N ARG A 18 -22.81 14.04 15.27
CA ARG A 18 -24.21 13.67 15.10
C ARG A 18 -24.79 14.23 13.80
N ASP A 19 -24.44 15.45 13.45
CA ASP A 19 -24.88 16.11 12.22
C ASP A 19 -24.20 15.47 11.00
N GLY A 20 -22.94 15.05 11.13
CA GLY A 20 -22.24 14.22 10.14
C GLY A 20 -22.94 12.88 9.87
N ILE A 21 -23.33 12.13 10.93
CA ILE A 21 -24.07 10.87 10.78
C ILE A 21 -25.40 11.08 10.04
N LYS A 22 -26.16 12.12 10.43
CA LYS A 22 -27.42 12.45 9.73
C LYS A 22 -27.20 12.85 8.28
N GLY A 23 -26.09 13.53 7.99
CA GLY A 23 -25.72 13.92 6.63
C GLY A 23 -25.43 12.74 5.71
N THR A 24 -25.05 11.56 6.24
CA THR A 24 -24.78 10.35 5.46
C THR A 24 -26.00 9.42 5.30
N GLU A 25 -27.02 9.54 6.15
CA GLU A 25 -28.23 8.71 6.09
C GLU A 25 -28.91 8.67 4.70
N PRO A 26 -29.06 9.79 3.96
CA PRO A 26 -29.68 9.76 2.64
C PRO A 26 -28.92 8.91 1.61
N VAL A 27 -27.58 8.92 1.67
CA VAL A 27 -26.73 8.08 0.82
C VAL A 27 -26.86 6.62 1.23
N ARG A 28 -26.79 6.35 2.55
CA ARG A 28 -26.90 5.00 3.11
C ARG A 28 -28.24 4.33 2.77
N HIS A 29 -29.33 5.08 2.75
CA HIS A 29 -30.66 4.58 2.44
C HIS A 29 -31.06 4.73 0.97
N ALA A 30 -30.11 5.09 0.09
CA ALA A 30 -30.35 5.36 -1.33
C ALA A 30 -31.54 6.31 -1.59
N SER A 31 -31.84 7.19 -0.63
CA SER A 31 -33.00 8.09 -0.64
C SER A 31 -32.67 9.50 -1.10
N GLY A 32 -31.39 9.81 -1.33
CA GLY A 32 -30.96 11.08 -1.89
C GLY A 32 -29.45 11.31 -1.85
N LYS A 33 -29.03 12.51 -2.26
CA LYS A 33 -27.66 12.98 -2.07
C LYS A 33 -27.49 13.51 -0.65
N GLY A 34 -26.64 12.87 0.14
CA GLY A 34 -26.17 13.39 1.41
C GLY A 34 -25.09 14.46 1.21
N GLY A 35 -24.75 15.17 2.28
CA GLY A 35 -23.76 16.25 2.23
C GLY A 35 -22.95 16.32 3.53
N LEU A 36 -21.63 16.23 3.38
CA LEU A 36 -20.69 16.39 4.49
C LEU A 36 -19.86 17.66 4.27
N GLN A 37 -19.72 18.45 5.33
CA GLN A 37 -18.74 19.54 5.39
C GLN A 37 -17.44 19.02 5.99
N ARG A 38 -16.33 19.73 5.78
CA ARG A 38 -15.00 19.37 6.31
C ARG A 38 -15.04 19.08 7.81
N GLU A 39 -15.75 19.91 8.58
CA GLU A 39 -15.92 19.76 10.03
C GLU A 39 -16.67 18.48 10.44
N HIS A 40 -17.60 17.99 9.60
CA HIS A 40 -18.28 16.72 9.83
C HIS A 40 -17.33 15.55 9.57
N VAL A 41 -16.50 15.64 8.53
CA VAL A 41 -15.49 14.62 8.21
C VAL A 41 -14.47 14.53 9.34
N ASP A 42 -13.93 15.65 9.81
CA ASP A 42 -12.95 15.67 10.91
C ASP A 42 -13.54 15.12 12.21
N ALA A 43 -14.81 15.41 12.50
CA ALA A 43 -15.49 14.91 13.70
C ALA A 43 -15.86 13.41 13.62
N LEU A 44 -16.08 12.88 12.41
CA LEU A 44 -16.28 11.44 12.18
C LEU A 44 -14.95 10.68 12.22
N LEU A 45 -13.87 11.23 11.65
CA LEU A 45 -12.53 10.65 11.76
C LEU A 45 -12.07 10.58 13.22
N ALA A 46 -12.28 11.64 14.00
CA ALA A 46 -11.95 11.64 15.44
C ALA A 46 -12.80 10.66 16.26
N LEU A 47 -14.00 10.31 15.81
CA LEU A 47 -14.81 9.24 16.42
C LEU A 47 -14.26 7.87 16.04
N ASP A 48 -13.85 7.71 14.79
CA ASP A 48 -13.31 6.47 14.22
C ASP A 48 -11.95 6.08 14.81
N ASP A 49 -11.14 7.05 15.24
CA ASP A 49 -9.90 6.82 16.00
C ASP A 49 -10.12 5.99 17.29
N HIS A 50 -11.36 5.90 17.77
CA HIS A 50 -11.72 5.01 18.87
C HIS A 50 -11.59 3.54 18.44
N GLU A 51 -10.83 2.74 19.19
CA GLU A 51 -10.44 1.36 18.85
C GLU A 51 -11.62 0.45 18.46
N GLY A 52 -12.78 0.61 19.08
CA GLY A 52 -14.00 -0.14 18.76
C GLY A 52 -14.81 0.32 17.53
N LEU A 53 -14.42 1.43 16.87
CA LEU A 53 -15.19 2.08 15.80
C LEU A 53 -14.44 2.30 14.49
N ARG A 54 -13.17 1.85 14.37
CA ARG A 54 -12.20 2.04 13.26
C ARG A 54 -12.64 1.63 11.83
N SER A 55 -13.93 1.66 11.51
CA SER A 55 -14.46 1.25 10.22
C SER A 55 -14.03 2.17 9.08
N LEU A 56 -13.94 3.49 9.31
CA LEU A 56 -13.50 4.46 8.31
C LEU A 56 -11.98 4.42 8.09
N GLY A 57 -11.20 4.23 9.16
CA GLY A 57 -9.76 4.02 9.10
C GLY A 57 -9.42 2.73 8.36
N ASN A 58 -10.16 1.64 8.63
CA ASN A 58 -10.04 0.39 7.89
C ASN A 58 -10.42 0.58 6.42
N GLU A 59 -11.56 1.22 6.11
CA GLU A 59 -11.92 1.51 4.72
C GLU A 59 -10.87 2.38 4.00
N HIS A 60 -10.26 3.33 4.71
CA HIS A 60 -9.19 4.15 4.15
C HIS A 60 -7.95 3.30 3.85
N ALA A 61 -7.54 2.44 4.79
CA ALA A 61 -6.46 1.49 4.60
C ALA A 61 -6.74 0.56 3.42
N ASP A 62 -7.97 0.02 3.31
CA ASP A 62 -8.40 -0.84 2.21
C ASP A 62 -8.31 -0.12 0.86
N ARG A 63 -8.73 1.15 0.80
CA ARG A 63 -8.61 1.97 -0.44
C ARG A 63 -7.17 2.25 -0.80
N VAL A 64 -6.32 2.58 0.18
CA VAL A 64 -4.88 2.78 -0.06
C VAL A 64 -4.25 1.49 -0.56
N TRP A 65 -4.56 0.37 0.08
CA TRP A 65 -4.10 -0.95 -0.34
C TRP A 65 -4.54 -1.28 -1.77
N GLY A 66 -5.83 -1.12 -2.09
CA GLY A 66 -6.35 -1.29 -3.44
C GLY A 66 -5.64 -0.40 -4.47
N SER A 67 -5.48 0.88 -4.17
CA SER A 67 -4.80 1.82 -5.08
C SER A 67 -3.33 1.46 -5.32
N THR A 68 -2.65 0.91 -4.32
CA THR A 68 -1.23 0.54 -4.44
C THR A 68 -1.08 -0.73 -5.28
N ARG A 69 -2.00 -1.70 -5.13
CA ARG A 69 -2.07 -2.88 -6.00
C ARG A 69 -2.38 -2.53 -7.45
N ASP A 70 -3.26 -1.56 -7.67
CA ASP A 70 -3.57 -1.07 -9.02
C ASP A 70 -2.36 -0.38 -9.66
N ALA A 71 -1.63 0.43 -8.88
CA ALA A 71 -0.40 1.06 -9.32
C ALA A 71 0.69 0.03 -9.68
N ASP A 72 0.85 -1.01 -8.86
CA ASP A 72 1.79 -2.10 -9.09
C ASP A 72 1.44 -2.90 -10.35
N ARG A 73 0.17 -3.25 -10.52
CA ARG A 73 -0.34 -3.91 -11.72
C ARG A 73 -0.11 -3.05 -12.97
N HIS A 74 -0.31 -1.74 -12.86
CA HIS A 74 -0.04 -0.81 -13.94
C HIS A 74 1.45 -0.75 -14.27
N SER A 75 2.32 -0.74 -13.25
CA SER A 75 3.79 -0.83 -13.41
C SER A 75 4.18 -2.10 -14.17
N CYS A 76 3.71 -3.26 -13.71
CA CYS A 76 3.91 -4.56 -14.37
C CYS A 76 3.48 -4.53 -15.84
N ALA A 77 2.28 -4.01 -16.14
CA ALA A 77 1.75 -3.94 -17.49
C ALA A 77 2.60 -3.06 -18.42
N ARG A 78 3.07 -1.90 -17.92
CA ARG A 78 3.97 -1.02 -18.68
C ARG A 78 5.31 -1.68 -18.96
N SER A 79 5.89 -2.35 -17.96
CA SER A 79 7.16 -3.06 -18.09
C SER A 79 7.06 -4.25 -19.05
N ALA A 80 5.96 -5.01 -19.02
CA ALA A 80 5.71 -6.07 -20.00
C ALA A 80 5.61 -5.52 -21.43
N ALA A 81 4.88 -4.42 -21.63
CA ALA A 81 4.79 -3.76 -22.93
C ALA A 81 6.14 -3.17 -23.40
N LEU A 82 7.00 -2.73 -22.49
CA LEU A 82 8.37 -2.32 -22.81
C LEU A 82 9.23 -3.50 -23.23
N LEU A 83 9.14 -4.63 -22.52
CA LEU A 83 9.90 -5.83 -22.83
C LEU A 83 9.58 -6.34 -24.23
N LEU A 84 8.29 -6.38 -24.60
CA LEU A 84 7.86 -6.76 -25.95
C LEU A 84 8.45 -5.85 -27.05
N ARG A 85 8.58 -4.54 -26.77
CA ARG A 85 9.19 -3.58 -27.70
C ARG A 85 10.71 -3.69 -27.75
N THR A 86 11.32 -4.05 -26.64
CA THR A 86 12.78 -4.20 -26.49
C THR A 86 13.27 -5.47 -27.18
N GLY A 87 12.47 -6.54 -27.15
CA GLY A 87 12.83 -7.84 -27.70
C GLY A 87 13.61 -8.71 -26.70
N GLU A 88 13.51 -10.02 -26.88
CA GLU A 88 14.08 -11.02 -25.97
C GLU A 88 15.61 -10.99 -25.95
N GLU A 89 16.26 -10.81 -27.09
CA GLU A 89 17.73 -10.75 -27.20
C GLU A 89 18.33 -9.60 -26.38
N GLU A 90 17.75 -8.41 -26.49
CA GLU A 90 18.18 -7.25 -25.70
C GLU A 90 17.83 -7.43 -24.22
N GLY A 91 16.73 -8.10 -23.91
CA GLY A 91 16.39 -8.50 -22.54
C GLY A 91 17.45 -9.41 -21.91
N ALA A 92 17.87 -10.44 -22.64
CA ALA A 92 18.93 -11.35 -22.22
C ALA A 92 20.28 -10.63 -22.04
N ARG A 93 20.65 -9.77 -23.00
CA ARG A 93 21.87 -8.96 -22.93
C ARG A 93 21.89 -8.08 -21.67
N ARG A 94 20.77 -7.45 -21.31
CA ARG A 94 20.64 -6.67 -20.07
C ARG A 94 20.73 -7.52 -18.82
N ALA A 95 20.13 -8.72 -18.84
CA ALA A 95 20.21 -9.66 -17.72
C ALA A 95 21.66 -10.09 -17.44
N GLU A 96 22.44 -10.38 -18.48
CA GLU A 96 23.87 -10.69 -18.34
C GLU A 96 24.66 -9.51 -17.74
N GLN A 97 24.33 -8.27 -18.13
CA GLN A 97 24.99 -7.07 -17.61
C GLN A 97 24.59 -6.73 -16.17
N ALA A 98 23.43 -7.18 -15.72
CA ALA A 98 22.92 -6.86 -14.40
C ALA A 98 23.85 -7.31 -13.27
N ALA A 99 24.43 -8.50 -13.38
CA ALA A 99 25.37 -9.02 -12.38
C ALA A 99 26.62 -8.12 -12.23
N ALA A 100 27.05 -7.44 -13.30
CA ALA A 100 28.18 -6.53 -13.26
C ALA A 100 27.82 -5.15 -12.66
N LEU A 101 26.55 -4.75 -12.78
CA LEU A 101 26.04 -3.48 -12.24
C LEU A 101 25.55 -3.61 -10.79
N HIS A 102 25.26 -4.83 -10.33
CA HIS A 102 24.70 -5.11 -9.02
C HIS A 102 25.72 -4.92 -7.89
N PRO A 103 25.49 -3.98 -6.95
CA PRO A 103 26.34 -3.83 -5.78
C PRO A 103 26.07 -4.96 -4.77
N ARG A 104 26.90 -6.00 -4.81
CA ARG A 104 26.80 -7.14 -3.87
C ARG A 104 26.88 -6.71 -2.40
N TYR A 105 26.37 -7.57 -1.53
CA TYR A 105 26.55 -7.45 -0.09
C TYR A 105 28.01 -7.18 0.28
N HIS A 106 28.22 -6.17 1.14
CA HIS A 106 29.51 -5.85 1.70
C HIS A 106 29.33 -5.31 3.12
N SER A 107 29.83 -6.02 4.12
CA SER A 107 29.61 -5.75 5.56
C SER A 107 29.85 -4.31 6.04
N LYS A 108 30.65 -3.51 5.33
CA LYS A 108 30.90 -2.10 5.65
C LYS A 108 30.32 -1.08 4.67
N ARG A 109 29.93 -1.49 3.46
CA ARG A 109 29.57 -0.58 2.36
C ARG A 109 28.14 -0.81 1.87
N ASN A 110 27.67 -2.05 1.96
CA ASN A 110 26.31 -2.46 1.66
C ASN A 110 25.91 -3.62 2.60
N PRO A 111 25.77 -3.36 3.92
CA PRO A 111 25.46 -4.41 4.90
C PRO A 111 24.05 -4.98 4.75
N ASP A 112 23.14 -4.26 4.11
CA ASP A 112 21.77 -4.71 3.85
C ASP A 112 21.57 -5.15 2.39
N GLY A 113 22.68 -5.31 1.67
CA GLY A 113 22.68 -5.67 0.26
C GLY A 113 22.10 -7.06 0.04
N LEU A 114 21.04 -7.13 -0.76
CA LEU A 114 20.48 -8.39 -1.21
C LEU A 114 21.20 -8.86 -2.48
N GLU A 115 21.13 -10.16 -2.76
CA GLU A 115 21.46 -10.67 -4.09
C GLU A 115 20.41 -10.21 -5.12
N LEU A 116 20.75 -10.34 -6.40
CA LEU A 116 19.76 -10.11 -7.45
C LEU A 116 18.58 -11.06 -7.27
N GLN A 117 17.37 -10.52 -7.37
CA GLN A 117 16.14 -11.30 -7.24
C GLN A 117 15.50 -11.54 -8.60
N ASP A 118 14.63 -12.54 -8.64
CA ASP A 118 13.76 -12.82 -9.77
C ASP A 118 12.76 -11.67 -10.00
N CYS A 119 12.53 -11.36 -11.27
CA CYS A 119 11.49 -10.41 -11.65
C CYS A 119 10.20 -11.13 -12.00
N PRO A 120 9.06 -10.75 -11.38
CA PRO A 120 7.77 -11.35 -11.73
C PRO A 120 7.29 -11.00 -13.15
N VAL A 121 7.89 -10.00 -13.80
CA VAL A 121 7.51 -9.55 -15.14
C VAL A 121 8.33 -10.24 -16.23
N CYS A 122 9.66 -10.27 -16.11
CA CYS A 122 10.55 -10.80 -17.15
C CYS A 122 11.23 -12.14 -16.81
N GLY A 123 11.11 -12.63 -15.57
CA GLY A 123 11.59 -13.95 -15.16
C GLY A 123 13.11 -14.12 -15.09
N TYR A 124 13.90 -13.09 -15.36
CA TYR A 124 15.35 -13.14 -15.20
C TYR A 124 15.75 -12.90 -13.72
N ASP A 125 17.03 -13.07 -13.39
CA ASP A 125 17.68 -12.61 -12.14
C ASP A 125 18.50 -11.32 -12.36
N ALA A 126 17.93 -10.17 -12.03
CA ALA A 126 18.47 -8.82 -12.32
C ALA A 126 17.68 -7.71 -11.60
N PHE A 127 16.91 -8.06 -10.56
CA PHE A 127 16.18 -7.10 -9.78
C PHE A 127 17.12 -6.59 -8.69
N ASN A 128 17.50 -5.32 -8.79
CA ASN A 128 18.36 -4.71 -7.80
C ASN A 128 17.46 -4.16 -6.68
N SER A 129 17.72 -4.59 -5.46
CA SER A 129 16.99 -4.15 -4.29
C SER A 129 17.83 -3.21 -3.45
N ASP A 130 17.25 -2.10 -3.02
CA ASP A 130 17.92 -1.12 -2.18
C ASP A 130 18.05 -1.61 -0.73
N HIS A 131 17.05 -2.36 -0.25
CA HIS A 131 17.00 -2.97 1.07
C HIS A 131 15.96 -4.10 1.11
N GLY A 132 16.09 -5.01 2.09
CA GLY A 132 15.12 -6.09 2.35
C GLY A 132 13.80 -5.63 2.94
N ASP A 133 12.87 -6.58 3.04
CA ASP A 133 11.57 -6.42 3.67
C ASP A 133 11.69 -6.45 5.21
N GLU A 134 10.69 -5.88 5.87
CA GLU A 134 10.65 -5.81 7.34
C GLU A 134 10.51 -7.18 8.02
N HIS A 135 10.12 -8.22 7.27
CA HIS A 135 9.94 -9.57 7.78
C HIS A 135 11.19 -10.45 7.61
N GLY A 136 12.26 -9.94 6.98
CA GLY A 136 13.49 -10.68 6.74
C GLY A 136 13.33 -11.83 5.74
N MET A 137 12.31 -11.78 4.87
CA MET A 137 12.09 -12.77 3.81
C MET A 137 13.04 -12.60 2.63
N GLY A 138 13.85 -11.54 2.64
CA GLY A 138 14.83 -11.26 1.60
C GLY A 138 14.18 -10.75 0.32
N VAL A 139 13.00 -10.12 0.40
CA VAL A 139 12.32 -9.46 -0.72
C VAL A 139 12.59 -7.97 -0.63
N GLY A 140 13.01 -7.32 -1.72
CA GLY A 140 13.43 -5.93 -1.65
C GLY A 140 12.67 -4.98 -2.56
N VAL A 141 12.65 -3.71 -2.14
CA VAL A 141 12.17 -2.57 -2.94
C VAL A 141 13.26 -2.19 -3.92
N GLY A 142 12.89 -1.83 -5.14
CA GLY A 142 13.87 -1.36 -6.12
C GLY A 142 13.36 -1.38 -7.55
N GLU A 143 14.30 -1.29 -8.49
CA GLU A 143 14.03 -1.27 -9.92
C GLU A 143 14.69 -2.46 -10.63
N ARG A 144 13.98 -2.97 -11.63
CA ARG A 144 14.48 -4.02 -12.49
C ARG A 144 15.35 -3.50 -13.63
N LEU A 145 16.59 -3.96 -13.69
CA LEU A 145 17.58 -3.56 -14.70
C LEU A 145 17.27 -4.00 -16.15
N VAL A 146 16.28 -4.89 -16.34
CA VAL A 146 15.89 -5.43 -17.65
C VAL A 146 14.65 -4.75 -18.21
N CYS A 147 13.52 -4.85 -17.49
CA CYS A 147 12.21 -4.38 -17.93
C CYS A 147 11.74 -3.10 -17.24
N HIS A 148 12.57 -2.49 -16.38
CA HIS A 148 12.27 -1.26 -15.63
C HIS A 148 11.00 -1.36 -14.78
N TYR A 149 10.68 -2.58 -14.32
CA TYR A 149 9.67 -2.78 -13.31
C TYR A 149 10.17 -2.23 -11.97
N GLU A 150 9.45 -1.28 -11.41
CA GLU A 150 9.66 -0.78 -10.06
C GLU A 150 8.76 -1.55 -9.09
N ARG A 151 9.36 -2.23 -8.12
CA ARG A 151 8.60 -2.92 -7.05
C ARG A 151 8.40 -1.96 -5.90
N THR A 152 7.14 -1.72 -5.54
CA THR A 152 6.79 -0.80 -4.44
C THR A 152 6.93 -1.47 -3.07
N PRO A 153 7.06 -0.71 -1.97
CA PRO A 153 7.07 -1.27 -0.62
C PRO A 153 5.84 -2.13 -0.29
N ALA A 154 4.66 -1.77 -0.80
CA ALA A 154 3.46 -2.58 -0.58
C ALA A 154 3.50 -3.92 -1.33
N ALA A 155 4.06 -3.94 -2.54
CA ALA A 155 4.27 -5.19 -3.28
C ALA A 155 5.30 -6.08 -2.59
N VAL A 156 6.33 -5.50 -1.98
CA VAL A 156 7.29 -6.22 -1.12
C VAL A 156 6.61 -6.80 0.11
N ALA A 157 5.78 -6.03 0.81
CA ALA A 157 5.04 -6.52 1.98
C ALA A 157 4.11 -7.69 1.61
N GLU A 158 3.34 -7.57 0.53
CA GLU A 158 2.46 -8.65 0.06
C GLU A 158 3.24 -9.92 -0.33
N GLU A 159 4.37 -9.77 -1.01
CA GLU A 159 5.25 -10.88 -1.39
C GLU A 159 5.85 -11.55 -0.15
N ALA A 160 6.36 -10.76 0.81
CA ALA A 160 6.92 -11.26 2.06
C ALA A 160 5.87 -12.00 2.89
N GLU A 161 4.65 -11.45 3.00
CA GLU A 161 3.51 -12.11 3.66
C GLU A 161 3.17 -13.45 3.01
N ARG A 162 3.17 -13.51 1.67
CA ARG A 162 2.95 -14.76 0.93
C ARG A 162 4.02 -15.79 1.25
N LEU A 163 5.29 -15.41 1.22
CA LEU A 163 6.41 -16.31 1.55
C LEU A 163 6.36 -16.78 3.01
N ILE A 164 5.97 -15.91 3.94
CA ILE A 164 5.74 -16.30 5.34
C ILE A 164 4.65 -17.37 5.42
N TYR A 165 3.54 -17.16 4.70
CA TYR A 165 2.43 -18.10 4.68
C TYR A 165 2.87 -19.47 4.13
N GLU A 166 3.58 -19.47 3.01
CA GLU A 166 4.13 -20.69 2.39
C GLU A 166 5.10 -21.39 3.35
N MET A 167 6.07 -20.68 3.93
CA MET A 167 7.05 -21.27 4.85
C MET A 167 6.40 -21.85 6.13
N ARG A 168 5.36 -21.19 6.65
CA ARG A 168 4.79 -21.52 7.96
C ARG A 168 3.62 -22.49 7.88
N TRP A 169 2.91 -22.53 6.76
CA TRP A 169 1.61 -23.21 6.65
C TRP A 169 1.43 -24.05 5.39
N ALA A 170 2.42 -24.18 4.49
CA ALA A 170 2.27 -25.00 3.27
C ALA A 170 2.09 -26.52 3.53
N ASP A 171 2.39 -26.99 4.75
CA ASP A 171 2.34 -28.41 5.13
C ASP A 171 1.00 -28.85 5.78
N TYR A 172 -0.02 -27.98 5.82
CA TYR A 172 -1.37 -28.29 6.31
C TYR A 172 -2.40 -28.34 5.18
#